data_AF-A0A2D5UK54-F1
#
_entry.id   AF-A0A2D5UK54-F1
#
_cell.length_a   1.000
_cell.length_b   1.000
_cell.length_c   1.000
_cell.angle_alpha   90.00
_cell.angle_beta   90.00
_cell.angle_gamma   90.00
#
_symmetry.space_group_name_H-M   'P 1'
#
loop_
_entity.id
_entity.type
_entity.pdbx_description
1 polymer ?
#
loop_
_entity_poly.entity_id
_entity_poly.type
_entity_poly.pdbx_seq_one_letter_code
_entity_poly.pdbx_strand_id
1 'polypeptide(L)'
;MWAGTNNGLYNIKKKRIINSFISSDTNVNTLLGNSVLSLAFDKKGDLWIGTDRGLCLLEQNADTILRQSKREGKYLSSRLTRCIYEDREGNIWVGTTDKGINKIEANTGKIIQYKNNLQDSTTFWGKDATCFLQDVAGNIWIGGFGLNRYDPEAESFAHYTESDGLANNYVMGILEDSSGNLWISTQNGLSKFDPVNNTFENFFSQDGLQDNEFTVASEKLKNNHLMFGEKNGLNIIDPESIRKNEIAPNISISNFMIFDKQTDYGFPQTKKIELEYDQNYFSFDYAAHDFSFPSKNKYAYKLENFDPEWFYTDASNRKAKYTNVPPGDYIFRVKAANNDGVWNEDGTAVELVINPPFWKTLWFYFLEGLLFVLLIVAYIKYREKNIKEKNKLLLVEQKLLRSQMNPHFIFNSLTSIQSFIFENNPIEAGSYLSKFSELIRSILYNSREEYISLEKEISTLKNYLEIQQLRYNKMFDYEIDVDSEIDIEMIAVPPMLAQPFIENSVEHGIKDLPGKGFISIKFSLSDESIFMIIEDNGIGVEASKKLKDGKAKEHKSLATIITKERITILNSKLKRKSFSIQITDIVGRDGKVEGTRIKFIIPFLEL
;
A
#
# COMPACT_ATOMS: atom_id res chain seq x y z
N MET A 1 -45.37 -63.46 27.17
CA MET A 1 -44.78 -62.24 26.54
C MET A 1 -45.95 -61.41 26.07
N TRP A 2 -45.92 -60.11 26.33
CA TRP A 2 -46.92 -59.19 25.81
C TRP A 2 -46.34 -58.44 24.62
N ALA A 3 -47.16 -58.21 23.60
CA ALA A 3 -46.77 -57.46 22.41
C ALA A 3 -47.83 -56.41 22.11
N GLY A 4 -47.43 -55.15 22.20
CA GLY A 4 -48.19 -54.02 21.68
C GLY A 4 -47.89 -53.83 20.20
N THR A 5 -48.92 -53.54 19.41
CA THR A 5 -48.80 -53.33 17.96
C THR A 5 -49.68 -52.17 17.51
N ASN A 6 -49.66 -51.85 16.23
CA ASN A 6 -50.62 -50.91 15.62
C ASN A 6 -52.06 -51.44 15.57
N ASN A 7 -52.29 -52.73 15.84
CA ASN A 7 -53.58 -53.40 15.72
C ASN A 7 -54.11 -53.96 17.05
N GLY A 8 -53.51 -53.57 18.18
CA GLY A 8 -53.93 -53.96 19.52
C GLY A 8 -52.82 -54.58 20.36
N LEU A 9 -53.24 -55.15 21.48
CA LEU A 9 -52.39 -55.80 22.48
C LEU A 9 -52.59 -57.31 22.43
N TYR A 10 -51.48 -58.06 22.40
CA TYR A 10 -51.50 -59.52 22.33
C TYR A 10 -50.70 -60.14 23.47
N ASN A 11 -51.27 -61.14 24.12
CA ASN A 11 -50.55 -62.02 25.03
C ASN A 11 -50.11 -63.27 24.27
N ILE A 12 -48.81 -63.56 24.29
CA ILE A 12 -48.16 -64.62 23.53
C ILE A 12 -47.51 -65.61 24.50
N LYS A 13 -47.87 -66.89 24.35
CA LYS A 13 -47.31 -68.02 25.10
C LYS A 13 -46.98 -69.17 24.14
N LYS A 14 -45.77 -69.72 24.22
CA LYS A 14 -45.29 -70.82 23.35
C LYS A 14 -45.53 -70.55 21.84
N LYS A 15 -45.20 -69.33 21.39
CA LYS A 15 -45.38 -68.87 19.98
C LYS A 15 -46.83 -68.83 19.48
N ARG A 16 -47.83 -68.85 20.37
CA ARG A 16 -49.25 -68.66 20.03
C ARG A 16 -49.81 -67.46 20.77
N ILE A 17 -50.68 -66.71 20.09
CA ILE A 17 -51.50 -65.67 20.72
C ILE A 17 -52.56 -66.39 21.56
N ILE A 18 -52.59 -66.10 22.85
CA ILE A 18 -53.55 -66.68 23.80
C ILE A 18 -54.67 -65.71 24.17
N ASN A 19 -54.39 -64.40 24.14
CA ASN A 19 -55.38 -63.34 24.33
C ASN A 19 -55.07 -62.20 23.36
N SER A 20 -56.12 -61.57 22.84
CA SER A 20 -56.03 -60.36 22.02
C SER A 20 -57.00 -59.31 22.55
N PHE A 21 -56.51 -58.09 22.72
CA PHE A 21 -57.32 -56.95 23.15
C PHE A 21 -57.29 -55.90 22.04
N ILE A 22 -58.48 -55.48 21.62
CA ILE A 22 -58.72 -54.54 20.51
C ILE A 22 -59.73 -53.51 21.01
N SER A 23 -59.60 -52.25 20.58
CA SER A 23 -60.54 -51.18 20.94
C SER A 23 -61.93 -51.42 20.34
N SER A 24 -62.97 -51.11 21.11
CA SER A 24 -64.36 -51.08 20.65
C SER A 24 -65.03 -49.77 21.06
N ASP A 25 -65.75 -49.15 20.11
CA ASP A 25 -66.51 -47.92 20.38
C ASP A 25 -67.73 -48.15 21.29
N THR A 26 -68.21 -49.40 21.39
CA THR A 26 -69.39 -49.75 22.20
C THR A 26 -69.05 -50.34 23.56
N ASN A 27 -67.82 -50.85 23.75
CA ASN A 27 -67.41 -51.50 24.99
C ASN A 27 -66.30 -50.69 25.71
N VAL A 28 -66.66 -50.11 26.85
CA VAL A 28 -65.75 -49.29 27.66
C VAL A 28 -64.60 -50.08 28.31
N ASN A 29 -64.73 -51.41 28.41
CA ASN A 29 -63.74 -52.30 29.03
C ASN A 29 -62.69 -52.84 28.04
N THR A 30 -62.50 -52.15 26.92
CA THR A 30 -61.52 -52.48 25.87
C THR A 30 -60.43 -51.41 25.77
N LEU A 31 -59.41 -51.63 24.93
CA LEU A 31 -58.38 -50.63 24.67
C LEU A 31 -58.99 -49.29 24.23
N LEU A 32 -58.40 -48.18 24.66
CA LEU A 32 -58.79 -46.85 24.17
C LEU A 32 -58.48 -46.66 22.68
N GLY A 33 -57.41 -47.30 22.19
CA GLY A 33 -56.96 -47.23 20.80
C GLY A 33 -56.16 -48.47 20.44
N ASN A 34 -56.14 -48.82 19.15
CA ASN A 34 -55.47 -50.02 18.66
C ASN A 34 -53.95 -49.84 18.51
N SER A 35 -53.46 -48.61 18.37
CA SER A 35 -52.01 -48.38 18.30
C SER A 35 -51.44 -48.35 19.71
N VAL A 36 -50.86 -49.47 20.13
CA VAL A 36 -50.18 -49.63 21.42
C VAL A 36 -48.73 -49.21 21.24
N LEU A 37 -48.34 -48.14 21.92
CA LEU A 37 -47.04 -47.49 21.78
C LEU A 37 -46.06 -47.83 22.91
N SER A 38 -46.58 -48.16 24.10
CA SER A 38 -45.77 -48.48 25.27
C SER A 38 -46.51 -49.42 26.21
N LEU A 39 -45.74 -50.28 26.88
CA LEU A 39 -46.20 -51.23 27.87
C LEU A 39 -45.26 -51.17 29.08
N ALA A 40 -45.83 -51.09 30.27
CA ALA A 40 -45.06 -51.13 31.51
C ALA A 40 -45.79 -51.98 32.55
N PHE A 41 -45.08 -52.93 33.15
CA PHE A 41 -45.59 -53.59 34.36
C PHE A 41 -45.31 -52.70 35.55
N ASP A 42 -46.27 -52.59 36.45
CA ASP A 42 -46.00 -52.03 37.78
C ASP A 42 -45.57 -53.13 38.77
N LYS A 43 -45.14 -52.71 39.97
CA LYS A 43 -44.74 -53.62 41.06
C LYS A 43 -45.88 -54.53 41.55
N LYS A 44 -47.14 -54.21 41.29
CA LYS A 44 -48.30 -55.06 41.63
C LYS A 44 -48.50 -56.16 40.59
N GLY A 45 -47.86 -56.04 39.43
CA GLY A 45 -48.00 -56.95 38.30
C GLY A 45 -49.12 -56.54 37.34
N ASP A 46 -49.67 -55.33 37.50
CA ASP A 46 -50.64 -54.78 36.57
C ASP A 46 -49.91 -54.23 35.34
N LEU A 47 -50.54 -54.35 34.17
CA LEU A 47 -49.97 -53.93 32.90
C LEU A 47 -50.56 -52.58 32.47
N TRP A 48 -49.75 -51.54 32.54
CA TRP A 48 -50.05 -50.23 31.99
C TRP A 48 -49.81 -50.22 30.48
N ILE A 49 -50.78 -49.66 29.74
CA ILE A 49 -50.85 -49.73 28.28
C ILE A 49 -51.06 -48.32 27.73
N GLY A 50 -50.04 -47.82 27.03
CA GLY A 50 -50.07 -46.52 26.38
C GLY A 50 -50.54 -46.66 24.94
N THR A 51 -51.58 -45.92 24.57
CA THR A 51 -52.11 -45.92 23.20
C THR A 51 -52.16 -44.53 22.58
N ASP A 52 -52.42 -44.48 21.28
CA ASP A 52 -52.73 -43.27 20.51
C ASP A 52 -54.02 -42.55 20.93
N ARG A 53 -54.79 -43.13 21.87
CA ARG A 53 -56.03 -42.57 22.40
C ARG A 53 -56.08 -42.48 23.94
N GLY A 54 -55.05 -42.95 24.63
CA GLY A 54 -54.85 -42.65 26.05
C GLY A 54 -54.15 -43.76 26.82
N LEU A 55 -54.28 -43.70 28.13
CA LEU A 55 -53.69 -44.66 29.06
C LEU A 55 -54.73 -45.68 29.50
N CYS A 56 -54.37 -46.95 29.43
CA CYS A 56 -55.16 -48.09 29.85
C CYS A 56 -54.39 -48.90 30.91
N LEU A 57 -55.11 -49.67 31.71
CA LEU A 57 -54.56 -50.60 32.70
C LEU A 57 -55.26 -51.94 32.59
N LEU A 58 -54.47 -53.02 32.60
CA LEU A 58 -54.96 -54.38 32.72
C LEU A 58 -54.46 -54.94 34.05
N GLU A 59 -55.37 -55.11 35.01
CA GLU A 59 -55.03 -55.67 36.32
C GLU A 59 -54.62 -57.15 36.20
N GLN A 60 -53.81 -57.60 37.16
CA GLN A 60 -53.33 -58.97 37.17
C GLN A 60 -54.51 -59.97 37.19
N ASN A 61 -54.51 -60.92 36.25
CA ASN A 61 -55.56 -61.93 36.05
C ASN A 61 -56.94 -61.36 35.66
N ALA A 62 -57.04 -60.08 35.31
CA ALA A 62 -58.26 -59.52 34.75
C ALA A 62 -58.37 -59.79 33.25
N ASP A 63 -59.60 -59.92 32.75
CA ASP A 63 -59.91 -60.01 31.32
C ASP A 63 -60.41 -58.67 30.75
N THR A 64 -60.52 -57.63 31.58
CA THR A 64 -61.07 -56.32 31.24
C THR A 64 -60.03 -55.22 31.35
N ILE A 65 -60.07 -54.26 30.43
CA ILE A 65 -59.17 -53.11 30.41
C ILE A 65 -59.84 -51.91 31.07
N LEU A 66 -59.16 -51.30 32.03
CA LEU A 66 -59.57 -50.08 32.71
C LEU A 66 -58.99 -48.84 32.02
N ARG A 67 -59.82 -47.84 31.75
CA ARG A 67 -59.40 -46.55 31.18
C ARG A 67 -58.81 -45.68 32.29
N GLN A 68 -57.55 -45.26 32.15
CA GLN A 68 -56.80 -44.52 33.17
C GLN A 68 -56.47 -43.08 32.78
N SER A 69 -56.91 -42.61 31.60
CA SER A 69 -56.70 -41.22 31.16
C SER A 69 -57.37 -40.15 32.05
N LYS A 70 -58.22 -40.55 32.99
CA LYS A 70 -58.88 -39.69 33.99
C LYS A 70 -58.81 -40.35 35.38
N ARG A 71 -58.28 -39.64 36.37
CA ARG A 71 -58.30 -40.02 37.79
C ARG A 71 -58.68 -38.83 38.65
N GLU A 72 -59.52 -39.07 39.66
CA GLU A 72 -59.99 -38.06 40.61
C GLU A 72 -60.49 -36.76 39.94
N GLY A 73 -61.21 -36.89 38.82
CA GLY A 73 -61.74 -35.75 38.07
C GLY A 73 -60.74 -35.04 37.15
N LYS A 74 -59.44 -35.31 37.26
CA LYS A 74 -58.39 -34.72 36.42
C LYS A 74 -58.01 -35.66 35.28
N TYR A 75 -57.68 -35.06 34.13
CA TYR A 75 -57.24 -35.79 32.94
C TYR A 75 -55.72 -35.73 32.80
N LEU A 76 -55.14 -36.70 32.08
CA LEU A 76 -53.80 -36.55 31.52
C LEU A 76 -53.74 -35.31 30.61
N SER A 77 -52.55 -34.74 30.48
CA SER A 77 -52.34 -33.54 29.67
C SER A 77 -52.69 -33.76 28.19
N SER A 78 -52.50 -34.98 27.66
CA SER A 78 -52.87 -35.42 26.31
C SER A 78 -53.43 -36.83 26.30
N ARG A 79 -54.14 -37.15 25.21
CA ARG A 79 -54.58 -38.51 24.88
C ARG A 79 -53.52 -39.32 24.13
N LEU A 80 -52.46 -38.69 23.64
CA LEU A 80 -51.40 -39.34 22.88
C LEU A 80 -50.33 -39.84 23.85
N THR A 81 -50.50 -41.05 24.39
CA THR A 81 -49.56 -41.62 25.37
C THR A 81 -48.41 -42.31 24.65
N ARG A 82 -47.20 -41.78 24.79
CA ARG A 82 -46.01 -42.23 24.05
C ARG A 82 -45.19 -43.26 24.81
N CYS A 83 -44.92 -43.01 26.08
CA CYS A 83 -44.11 -43.85 26.95
C CYS A 83 -44.63 -43.85 28.39
N ILE A 84 -44.37 -44.94 29.10
CA ILE A 84 -44.81 -45.16 30.48
C ILE A 84 -43.63 -45.72 31.27
N TYR A 85 -43.47 -45.26 32.51
CA TYR A 85 -42.43 -45.72 33.42
C TYR A 85 -42.92 -45.70 34.88
N GLU A 86 -42.58 -46.72 35.65
CA GLU A 86 -42.82 -46.74 37.10
C GLU A 86 -41.50 -46.42 37.82
N ASP A 87 -41.51 -45.42 38.71
CA ASP A 87 -40.35 -45.07 39.53
C ASP A 87 -40.21 -45.98 40.78
N ARG A 88 -39.10 -45.82 41.51
CA ARG A 88 -38.81 -46.57 42.74
C ARG A 88 -39.83 -46.34 43.87
N GLU A 89 -40.61 -45.27 43.83
CA GLU A 89 -41.69 -45.00 44.79
C GLU A 89 -43.03 -45.61 44.34
N GLY A 90 -43.12 -46.11 43.10
CA GLY A 90 -44.33 -46.67 42.51
C GLY A 90 -45.20 -45.63 41.81
N ASN A 91 -44.71 -44.40 41.60
CA ASN A 91 -45.44 -43.42 40.81
C ASN A 91 -45.33 -43.79 39.32
N ILE A 92 -46.41 -43.55 38.58
CA ILE A 92 -46.45 -43.83 37.14
C ILE A 92 -46.20 -42.53 36.37
N TRP A 93 -45.09 -42.48 35.68
CA TRP A 93 -44.71 -41.41 34.76
C TRP A 93 -45.26 -41.73 33.36
N VAL A 94 -45.91 -40.74 32.77
CA VAL A 94 -46.61 -40.88 31.49
C VAL A 94 -46.18 -39.74 30.57
N GLY A 95 -45.42 -40.10 29.54
CA GLY A 95 -44.97 -39.21 28.49
C GLY A 95 -46.02 -39.06 27.39
N THR A 96 -46.18 -37.84 26.89
CA THR A 96 -47.09 -37.57 25.77
C THR A 96 -46.35 -37.20 24.51
N THR A 97 -47.03 -37.18 23.36
CA THR A 97 -46.44 -36.74 22.09
C THR A 97 -46.47 -35.22 21.90
N ASP A 98 -47.29 -34.49 22.65
CA ASP A 98 -47.60 -33.08 22.34
C ASP A 98 -47.86 -32.15 23.54
N LYS A 99 -48.04 -32.66 24.77
CA LYS A 99 -48.39 -31.84 25.95
C LYS A 99 -47.61 -32.22 27.21
N GLY A 100 -46.32 -32.47 27.06
CA GLY A 100 -45.38 -32.69 28.16
C GLY A 100 -45.56 -34.05 28.83
N ILE A 101 -45.36 -34.09 30.14
CA ILE A 101 -45.38 -35.33 30.93
C ILE A 101 -46.38 -35.25 32.08
N ASN A 102 -46.77 -36.41 32.59
CA ASN A 102 -47.68 -36.55 33.72
C ASN A 102 -47.06 -37.50 34.75
N LYS A 103 -47.25 -37.20 36.03
CA LYS A 103 -46.96 -38.12 37.15
C LYS A 103 -48.27 -38.52 37.80
N ILE A 104 -48.53 -39.81 37.90
CA ILE A 104 -49.64 -40.37 38.67
C ILE A 104 -49.06 -40.85 40.00
N GLU A 105 -49.42 -40.19 41.09
CA GLU A 105 -48.91 -40.53 42.42
C GLU A 105 -49.42 -41.91 42.86
N ALA A 106 -48.53 -42.74 43.40
CA ALA A 106 -48.86 -44.11 43.83
C ALA A 106 -49.93 -44.16 44.94
N ASN A 107 -49.82 -43.24 45.89
CA ASN A 107 -50.62 -43.24 47.12
C ASN A 107 -52.02 -42.63 46.93
N THR A 108 -52.10 -41.53 46.18
CA THR A 108 -53.34 -40.76 45.99
C THR A 108 -54.01 -41.07 44.66
N GLY A 109 -53.27 -41.53 43.65
CA GLY A 109 -53.76 -41.63 42.28
C GLY A 109 -53.92 -40.27 41.58
N LYS A 110 -53.51 -39.17 42.22
CA LYS A 110 -53.59 -37.81 41.69
C LYS A 110 -52.67 -37.65 40.48
N ILE A 111 -53.18 -36.95 39.46
CA ILE A 111 -52.41 -36.61 38.25
C ILE A 111 -51.75 -35.23 38.43
N ILE A 112 -50.42 -35.19 38.34
CA ILE A 112 -49.62 -33.96 38.25
C ILE A 112 -49.18 -33.81 36.79
N GLN A 113 -49.35 -32.61 36.22
CA GLN A 113 -48.99 -32.32 34.82
C GLN A 113 -47.77 -31.40 34.83
N TYR A 114 -46.70 -31.80 34.15
CA TYR A 114 -45.54 -30.95 33.94
C TYR A 114 -45.51 -30.50 32.46
N LYS A 115 -45.41 -29.19 32.25
CA LYS A 115 -45.47 -28.56 30.93
C LYS A 115 -44.36 -27.52 30.82
N ASN A 116 -43.96 -27.24 29.60
CA ASN A 116 -43.00 -26.19 29.30
C ASN A 116 -43.54 -24.81 29.63
N ASN A 117 -42.83 -24.11 30.50
CA ASN A 117 -42.97 -22.69 30.73
C ASN A 117 -41.69 -21.97 30.28
N LEU A 118 -41.77 -21.26 29.15
CA LEU A 118 -40.62 -20.55 28.58
C LEU A 118 -40.05 -19.44 29.49
N GLN A 119 -40.78 -19.05 30.55
CA GLN A 119 -40.33 -18.05 31.52
C GLN A 119 -39.68 -18.66 32.76
N ASP A 120 -39.72 -19.98 32.91
CA ASP A 120 -39.24 -20.68 34.10
C ASP A 120 -38.42 -21.92 33.69
N SER A 121 -37.09 -21.76 33.74
CA SER A 121 -36.12 -22.80 33.40
C SER A 121 -36.08 -23.97 34.39
N THR A 122 -36.89 -23.94 35.46
CA THR A 122 -37.04 -25.05 36.41
C THR A 122 -38.22 -25.97 36.05
N THR A 123 -38.93 -25.70 34.94
CA THR A 123 -40.06 -26.49 34.45
C THR A 123 -39.67 -27.42 33.30
N PHE A 124 -40.42 -28.49 33.07
CA PHE A 124 -40.16 -29.46 31.99
C PHE A 124 -39.99 -28.79 30.60
N TRP A 125 -38.86 -29.02 29.92
CA TRP A 125 -38.61 -28.45 28.60
C TRP A 125 -39.06 -29.39 27.48
N GLY A 126 -39.80 -28.85 26.52
CA GLY A 126 -40.31 -29.58 25.37
C GLY A 126 -41.81 -29.89 25.46
N LYS A 127 -42.30 -30.61 24.45
CA LYS A 127 -43.73 -30.96 24.33
C LYS A 127 -43.97 -32.46 24.35
N ASP A 128 -42.93 -33.25 24.20
CA ASP A 128 -42.98 -34.69 24.08
C ASP A 128 -41.99 -35.36 25.01
N ALA A 129 -42.28 -36.61 25.37
CA ALA A 129 -41.33 -37.51 26.01
C ALA A 129 -41.36 -38.86 25.31
N THR A 130 -40.18 -39.36 24.96
CA THR A 130 -39.95 -40.63 24.25
C THR A 130 -39.57 -41.76 25.20
N CYS A 131 -38.88 -41.42 26.30
CA CYS A 131 -38.35 -42.38 27.25
C CYS A 131 -38.16 -41.74 28.64
N PHE A 132 -38.08 -42.60 29.65
CA PHE A 132 -37.78 -42.24 31.03
C PHE A 132 -36.74 -43.21 31.60
N LEU A 133 -35.96 -42.74 32.56
CA LEU A 133 -35.02 -43.55 33.32
C LEU A 133 -34.85 -42.93 34.71
N GLN A 134 -34.86 -43.75 35.77
CA GLN A 134 -34.43 -43.30 37.09
C GLN A 134 -32.99 -43.75 37.34
N ASP A 135 -32.09 -42.79 37.56
CA ASP A 135 -30.68 -43.08 37.85
C ASP A 135 -30.46 -43.64 39.26
N VAL A 136 -29.24 -44.09 39.57
CA VAL A 136 -28.89 -44.58 40.91
C VAL A 136 -29.17 -43.54 42.02
N ALA A 137 -28.94 -42.25 41.74
CA ALA A 137 -29.15 -41.15 42.69
C ALA A 137 -30.65 -40.83 42.95
N GLY A 138 -31.56 -41.36 42.13
CA GLY A 138 -33.00 -41.18 42.27
C GLY A 138 -33.59 -40.10 41.35
N ASN A 139 -32.78 -39.39 40.56
CA ASN A 139 -33.27 -38.43 39.59
C ASN A 139 -34.02 -39.13 38.46
N ILE A 140 -35.05 -38.48 37.93
CA ILE A 140 -35.78 -38.96 36.77
C ILE A 140 -35.25 -38.25 35.53
N TRP A 141 -34.66 -38.99 34.61
CA TRP A 141 -34.22 -38.54 33.31
C TRP A 141 -35.33 -38.77 32.28
N ILE A 142 -35.60 -37.75 31.49
CA ILE A 142 -36.67 -37.75 30.49
C ILE A 142 -36.09 -37.34 29.14
N GLY A 143 -36.20 -38.23 28.16
CA GLY A 143 -35.84 -37.96 26.78
C GLY A 143 -37.04 -37.47 25.98
N GLY A 144 -36.83 -36.54 25.05
CA GLY A 144 -37.82 -35.97 24.15
C GLY A 144 -37.13 -34.94 23.26
N PHE A 145 -37.61 -33.70 23.28
CA PHE A 145 -36.82 -32.55 22.82
C PHE A 145 -35.82 -32.11 23.91
N GLY A 146 -34.59 -32.57 23.81
CA GLY A 146 -33.51 -32.45 24.78
C GLY A 146 -33.55 -33.57 25.81
N LEU A 147 -32.56 -33.55 26.69
CA LEU A 147 -32.50 -34.39 27.88
C LEU A 147 -32.92 -33.56 29.09
N ASN A 148 -33.97 -33.98 29.78
CA ASN A 148 -34.45 -33.34 31.00
C ASN A 148 -34.04 -34.18 32.21
N ARG A 149 -33.58 -33.53 33.29
CA ARG A 149 -33.39 -34.16 34.60
C ARG A 149 -34.36 -33.55 35.59
N TYR A 150 -35.25 -34.37 36.15
CA TYR A 150 -36.12 -33.99 37.26
C TYR A 150 -35.49 -34.44 38.57
N ASP A 151 -35.32 -33.48 39.48
CA ASP A 151 -34.90 -33.68 40.85
C ASP A 151 -36.16 -33.78 41.74
N PRO A 152 -36.46 -34.95 42.32
CA PRO A 152 -37.63 -35.12 43.18
C PRO A 152 -37.54 -34.35 44.51
N GLU A 153 -36.35 -34.09 45.04
CA GLU A 153 -36.18 -33.37 46.31
C GLU A 153 -36.40 -31.87 46.12
N ALA A 154 -35.87 -31.32 45.03
CA ALA A 154 -36.04 -29.90 44.69
C ALA A 154 -37.33 -29.60 43.91
N GLU A 155 -38.05 -30.63 43.47
CA GLU A 155 -39.22 -30.55 42.57
C GLU A 155 -38.96 -29.68 41.31
N SER A 156 -37.74 -29.77 40.75
CA SER A 156 -37.30 -28.90 39.66
C SER A 156 -36.64 -29.66 38.51
N PHE A 157 -36.54 -29.01 37.35
CA PHE A 157 -35.93 -29.57 36.15
C PHE A 157 -34.62 -28.86 35.78
N ALA A 158 -33.69 -29.64 35.22
CA ALA A 158 -32.55 -29.17 34.44
C ALA A 158 -32.64 -29.72 33.01
N HIS A 159 -32.05 -29.03 32.04
CA HIS A 159 -32.17 -29.36 30.61
C HIS A 159 -30.80 -29.35 29.94
N TYR A 160 -30.60 -30.30 29.04
CA TYR A 160 -29.38 -30.44 28.25
C TYR A 160 -29.74 -30.61 26.78
N THR A 161 -29.05 -29.87 25.93
CA THR A 161 -29.31 -29.75 24.49
C THR A 161 -28.00 -29.87 23.69
N GLU A 162 -28.08 -29.75 22.37
CA GLU A 162 -26.89 -29.70 21.50
C GLU A 162 -25.90 -28.60 21.90
N SER A 163 -26.37 -27.45 22.42
CA SER A 163 -25.46 -26.39 22.89
C SER A 163 -24.68 -26.77 24.14
N ASP A 164 -25.17 -27.75 24.90
CA ASP A 164 -24.51 -28.28 26.10
C ASP A 164 -23.61 -29.48 25.78
N GLY A 165 -23.63 -29.96 24.54
CA GLY A 165 -22.79 -31.06 24.05
C GLY A 165 -23.53 -32.34 23.66
N LEU A 166 -24.87 -32.40 23.79
CA LEU A 166 -25.66 -33.55 23.32
C LEU A 166 -25.50 -33.74 21.80
N ALA A 167 -25.45 -34.98 21.29
CA ALA A 167 -25.25 -35.26 19.87
C ALA A 167 -26.38 -34.72 18.97
N ASN A 168 -27.62 -34.83 19.45
CA ASN A 168 -28.79 -34.27 18.79
C ASN A 168 -29.93 -34.02 19.79
N ASN A 169 -30.72 -32.98 19.57
CA ASN A 169 -31.82 -32.59 20.46
C ASN A 169 -33.00 -33.57 20.50
N TYR A 170 -33.13 -34.51 19.56
CA TYR A 170 -34.20 -35.52 19.63
C TYR A 170 -33.69 -36.79 20.30
N VAL A 171 -33.95 -36.92 21.60
CA VAL A 171 -33.57 -38.09 22.39
C VAL A 171 -34.58 -39.21 22.16
N MET A 172 -34.09 -40.41 21.87
CA MET A 172 -34.91 -41.59 21.52
C MET A 172 -34.96 -42.60 22.66
N GLY A 173 -33.84 -42.79 23.37
CA GLY A 173 -33.70 -43.74 24.47
C GLY A 173 -32.59 -43.33 25.44
N ILE A 174 -32.70 -43.77 26.70
CA ILE A 174 -31.71 -43.50 27.74
C ILE A 174 -31.47 -44.79 28.52
N LEU A 175 -30.22 -45.19 28.67
CA LEU A 175 -29.79 -46.30 29.51
C LEU A 175 -28.67 -45.84 30.45
N GLU A 176 -28.54 -46.46 31.62
CA GLU A 176 -27.45 -46.21 32.56
C GLU A 176 -26.45 -47.37 32.52
N ASP A 177 -25.14 -47.08 32.43
CA ASP A 177 -24.10 -48.11 32.52
C ASP A 177 -23.82 -48.55 33.97
N SER A 178 -22.84 -49.44 34.17
CA SER A 178 -22.42 -49.90 35.50
C SER A 178 -21.71 -48.82 36.34
N SER A 179 -21.22 -47.77 35.69
CA SER A 179 -20.48 -46.67 36.31
C SER A 179 -21.33 -45.43 36.59
N GLY A 180 -22.63 -45.48 36.28
CA GLY A 180 -23.57 -44.37 36.47
C GLY A 180 -23.56 -43.33 35.35
N ASN A 181 -22.89 -43.58 34.22
CA ASN A 181 -23.03 -42.71 33.05
C ASN A 181 -24.30 -43.05 32.30
N LEU A 182 -24.89 -42.02 31.69
CA LEU A 182 -26.06 -42.17 30.85
C LEU A 182 -25.66 -42.31 29.39
N TRP A 183 -26.23 -43.28 28.72
CA TRP A 183 -26.09 -43.53 27.30
C TRP A 183 -27.39 -43.18 26.62
N ILE A 184 -27.33 -42.16 25.76
CA ILE A 184 -28.48 -41.46 25.22
C ILE A 184 -28.46 -41.63 23.70
N SER A 185 -29.38 -42.43 23.19
CA SER A 185 -29.57 -42.57 21.75
C SER A 185 -30.38 -41.39 21.24
N THR A 186 -29.96 -40.80 20.12
CA THR A 186 -30.60 -39.61 19.55
C THR A 186 -30.98 -39.84 18.09
N GLN A 187 -31.71 -38.91 17.48
CA GLN A 187 -32.00 -38.98 16.05
C GLN A 187 -30.74 -38.91 15.18
N ASN A 188 -29.61 -38.42 15.70
CA ASN A 188 -28.33 -38.40 14.99
C ASN A 188 -27.15 -38.58 15.95
N GLY A 189 -26.75 -39.83 16.15
CA GLY A 189 -25.61 -40.21 16.99
C GLY A 189 -26.02 -40.65 18.40
N LEU A 190 -25.01 -41.08 19.15
CA LEU A 190 -25.13 -41.58 20.51
C LEU A 190 -24.30 -40.71 21.44
N SER A 191 -24.85 -40.33 22.59
CA SER A 191 -24.14 -39.55 23.59
C SER A 191 -23.93 -40.36 24.86
N LYS A 192 -22.70 -40.41 25.36
CA LYS A 192 -22.39 -40.79 26.74
C LYS A 192 -22.31 -39.52 27.58
N PHE A 193 -23.07 -39.46 28.66
CA PHE A 193 -23.16 -38.32 29.55
C PHE A 193 -22.74 -38.72 30.95
N ASP A 194 -21.77 -37.97 31.49
CA ASP A 194 -21.36 -38.07 32.89
C ASP A 194 -22.17 -37.06 33.72
N PRO A 195 -23.13 -37.53 34.56
CA PRO A 195 -23.98 -36.64 35.35
C PRO A 195 -23.25 -35.96 36.51
N VAL A 196 -22.06 -36.42 36.90
CA VAL A 196 -21.25 -35.82 37.96
C VAL A 196 -20.49 -34.61 37.43
N ASN A 197 -19.84 -34.77 36.27
CA ASN A 197 -19.04 -33.72 35.65
C ASN A 197 -19.83 -32.85 34.65
N ASN A 198 -21.06 -33.24 34.29
CA ASN A 198 -21.89 -32.63 33.24
C ASN A 198 -21.17 -32.56 31.88
N THR A 199 -20.51 -33.65 31.48
CA THR A 199 -19.77 -33.72 30.21
C THR A 199 -20.36 -34.75 29.26
N PHE A 200 -20.40 -34.40 27.97
CA PHE A 200 -20.84 -35.29 26.90
C PHE A 200 -19.66 -35.80 26.07
N GLU A 201 -19.74 -37.08 25.71
CA GLU A 201 -18.89 -37.74 24.72
C GLU A 201 -19.78 -38.35 23.64
N ASN A 202 -19.59 -37.93 22.39
CA ASN A 202 -20.50 -38.28 21.29
C ASN A 202 -19.85 -39.27 20.31
N PHE A 203 -20.64 -40.28 19.93
CA PHE A 203 -20.28 -41.32 19.00
C PHE A 203 -21.18 -41.26 17.76
N PHE A 204 -20.58 -41.45 16.59
CA PHE A 204 -21.22 -41.46 15.29
C PHE A 204 -20.78 -42.70 14.49
N SER A 205 -21.26 -42.85 13.26
CA SER A 205 -20.89 -43.93 12.33
C SER A 205 -19.39 -44.03 12.09
N GLN A 206 -18.67 -42.91 12.17
CA GLN A 206 -17.21 -42.86 12.07
C GLN A 206 -16.50 -43.55 13.26
N ASP A 207 -17.18 -43.70 14.40
CA ASP A 207 -16.69 -44.36 15.61
C ASP A 207 -17.06 -45.85 15.67
N GLY A 208 -17.68 -46.38 14.61
CA GLY A 208 -18.07 -47.79 14.51
C GLY A 208 -19.57 -48.06 14.71
N LEU A 209 -20.42 -47.03 14.86
CA LEU A 209 -21.87 -47.21 14.79
C LEU A 209 -22.29 -47.64 13.37
N GLN A 210 -23.40 -48.39 13.26
CA GLN A 210 -23.88 -48.90 11.96
C GLN A 210 -24.65 -47.80 11.23
N ASP A 211 -25.47 -47.06 11.98
CA ASP A 211 -26.21 -45.88 11.54
C ASP A 211 -26.15 -44.79 12.63
N ASN A 212 -26.38 -43.54 12.27
CA ASN A 212 -26.56 -42.46 13.24
C ASN A 212 -28.04 -42.30 13.65
N GLU A 213 -28.99 -42.79 12.85
CA GLU A 213 -30.42 -42.67 13.13
C GLU A 213 -30.91 -43.75 14.10
N PHE A 214 -31.00 -43.42 15.39
CA PHE A 214 -31.56 -44.32 16.40
C PHE A 214 -33.08 -44.31 16.45
N THR A 215 -33.64 -45.41 16.97
CA THR A 215 -35.06 -45.57 17.28
C THR A 215 -35.29 -45.53 18.80
N VAL A 216 -36.55 -45.57 19.23
CA VAL A 216 -36.90 -45.63 20.67
C VAL A 216 -36.55 -46.98 21.32
N ALA A 217 -36.15 -47.98 20.53
CA ALA A 217 -35.78 -49.29 21.06
C ALA A 217 -34.43 -49.18 21.79
N SER A 218 -34.44 -49.44 23.09
CA SER A 218 -33.25 -49.49 23.93
C SER A 218 -33.47 -50.48 25.07
N GLU A 219 -32.44 -51.24 25.44
CA GLU A 219 -32.52 -52.22 26.52
C GLU A 219 -31.12 -52.48 27.12
N LYS A 220 -31.05 -52.58 28.46
CA LYS A 220 -29.82 -53.00 29.16
C LYS A 220 -29.83 -54.52 29.31
N LEU A 221 -28.83 -55.18 28.74
CA LEU A 221 -28.70 -56.63 28.79
C LEU A 221 -28.18 -57.10 30.15
N LYS A 222 -28.39 -58.39 30.47
CA LYS A 222 -27.98 -58.99 31.76
C LYS A 222 -26.48 -58.94 32.02
N ASN A 223 -25.66 -58.83 30.98
CA ASN A 223 -24.21 -58.69 31.05
C ASN A 223 -23.76 -57.22 31.09
N ASN A 224 -24.66 -56.28 31.41
CA ASN A 224 -24.43 -54.83 31.42
C ASN A 224 -24.14 -54.19 30.06
N HIS A 225 -24.18 -54.94 28.96
CA HIS A 225 -24.13 -54.35 27.63
C HIS A 225 -25.39 -53.53 27.37
N LEU A 226 -25.25 -52.46 26.61
CA LEU A 226 -26.33 -51.57 26.25
C LEU A 226 -26.72 -51.83 24.80
N MET A 227 -27.98 -52.14 24.57
CA MET A 227 -28.49 -52.40 23.23
C MET A 227 -29.38 -51.23 22.80
N PHE A 228 -29.09 -50.67 21.63
CA PHE A 228 -29.86 -49.60 21.01
C PHE A 228 -30.29 -50.03 19.61
N GLY A 229 -31.57 -49.84 19.30
CA GLY A 229 -32.12 -50.09 17.97
C GLY A 229 -31.89 -48.89 17.06
N GLU A 230 -31.45 -49.18 15.85
CA GLU A 230 -31.22 -48.20 14.79
C GLU A 230 -32.20 -48.43 13.64
N LYS A 231 -32.36 -47.43 12.78
CA LYS A 231 -33.26 -47.53 11.61
C LYS A 231 -32.95 -48.75 10.74
N ASN A 232 -31.68 -49.11 10.61
CA ASN A 232 -31.19 -50.18 9.76
C ASN A 232 -30.60 -51.38 10.52
N GLY A 233 -30.81 -51.48 11.84
CA GLY A 233 -30.19 -52.54 12.63
C GLY A 233 -30.28 -52.36 14.13
N LEU A 234 -29.28 -52.88 14.82
CA LEU A 234 -29.11 -52.70 16.26
C LEU A 234 -27.62 -52.63 16.56
N ASN A 235 -27.27 -51.82 17.57
CA ASN A 235 -25.93 -51.75 18.11
C ASN A 235 -25.92 -52.24 19.56
N ILE A 236 -24.88 -53.02 19.89
CA ILE A 236 -24.63 -53.53 21.23
C ILE A 236 -23.29 -52.96 21.67
N ILE A 237 -23.33 -52.23 22.78
CA ILE A 237 -22.20 -51.49 23.31
C ILE A 237 -21.79 -52.12 24.62
N ASP A 238 -20.50 -52.37 24.78
CA ASP A 238 -19.88 -52.69 26.06
C ASP A 238 -19.19 -51.41 26.57
N PRO A 239 -19.80 -50.67 27.52
CA PRO A 239 -19.25 -49.40 28.01
C PRO A 239 -17.85 -49.54 28.62
N GLU A 240 -17.51 -50.71 29.18
CA GLU A 240 -16.24 -50.96 29.84
C GLU A 240 -15.11 -51.28 28.83
N SER A 241 -15.47 -51.66 27.60
CA SER A 241 -14.50 -51.97 26.53
C SER A 241 -13.96 -50.74 25.79
N ILE A 242 -14.61 -49.58 25.92
CA ILE A 242 -14.26 -48.37 25.19
C ILE A 242 -13.01 -47.75 25.82
N ARG A 243 -11.91 -47.78 25.07
CA ARG A 243 -10.61 -47.25 25.49
C ARG A 243 -10.37 -45.90 24.84
N LYS A 244 -9.93 -44.93 25.64
CA LYS A 244 -9.43 -43.65 25.12
C LYS A 244 -8.05 -43.84 24.50
N ASN A 245 -7.82 -43.17 23.38
CA ASN A 245 -6.53 -43.03 22.76
C ASN A 245 -5.70 -42.02 23.56
N GLU A 246 -4.80 -42.51 24.39
CA GLU A 246 -3.89 -41.66 25.18
C GLU A 246 -2.63 -41.25 24.40
N ILE A 247 -2.49 -41.69 23.15
CA ILE A 247 -1.29 -41.47 22.34
C ILE A 247 -1.45 -40.19 21.53
N ALA A 248 -0.64 -39.18 21.86
CA ALA A 248 -0.56 -37.95 21.09
C ALA A 248 0.04 -38.25 19.69
N PRO A 249 -0.52 -37.69 18.61
CA PRO A 249 -0.07 -37.99 17.27
C PRO A 249 1.19 -37.22 16.91
N ASN A 250 2.11 -37.85 16.19
CA ASN A 250 3.20 -37.12 15.54
C ASN A 250 2.64 -36.29 14.38
N ILE A 251 3.15 -35.08 14.15
CA ILE A 251 2.72 -34.22 13.04
C ILE A 251 3.88 -33.93 12.09
N SER A 252 3.62 -33.97 10.78
CA SER A 252 4.55 -33.52 9.75
C SER A 252 3.96 -32.38 8.96
N ILE A 253 4.84 -31.49 8.49
CA ILE A 253 4.54 -30.60 7.37
C ILE A 253 4.77 -31.42 6.11
N SER A 254 3.74 -31.55 5.28
CA SER A 254 3.75 -32.40 4.08
C SER A 254 4.11 -31.62 2.82
N ASN A 255 3.79 -30.33 2.77
CA ASN A 255 4.00 -29.52 1.59
C ASN A 255 4.10 -28.03 1.93
N PHE A 256 4.74 -27.29 1.03
CA PHE A 256 4.82 -25.83 1.06
C PHE A 256 4.50 -25.28 -0.34
N MET A 257 3.72 -24.22 -0.38
CA MET A 257 3.28 -23.60 -1.63
C MET A 257 3.53 -22.10 -1.59
N ILE A 258 4.00 -21.55 -2.71
CA ILE A 258 4.14 -20.11 -2.95
C ILE A 258 3.19 -19.76 -4.09
N PHE A 259 2.33 -18.76 -3.94
CA PHE A 259 1.31 -18.39 -4.96
C PHE A 259 0.45 -19.57 -5.43
N ASP A 260 0.05 -20.44 -4.49
CA ASP A 260 -0.70 -21.69 -4.72
C ASP A 260 -0.01 -22.66 -5.70
N LYS A 261 1.30 -22.49 -5.93
CA LYS A 261 2.14 -23.42 -6.70
C LYS A 261 2.99 -24.24 -5.75
N GLN A 262 3.02 -25.55 -6.00
CA GLN A 262 3.84 -26.49 -5.23
C GLN A 262 5.33 -26.20 -5.41
N THR A 263 6.09 -26.37 -4.34
CA THR A 263 7.54 -26.17 -4.29
C THR A 263 8.25 -27.47 -3.91
N ASP A 264 9.53 -27.59 -4.26
CA ASP A 264 10.34 -28.80 -4.02
C ASP A 264 11.38 -28.56 -2.91
N TYR A 265 10.90 -28.28 -1.70
CA TYR A 265 11.78 -28.09 -0.54
C TYR A 265 12.16 -29.42 0.16
N GLY A 266 11.59 -30.56 -0.25
CA GLY A 266 11.90 -31.87 0.34
C GLY A 266 11.29 -32.10 1.74
N PHE A 267 10.02 -31.74 1.93
CA PHE A 267 9.28 -32.07 3.15
C PHE A 267 9.08 -33.59 3.29
N PRO A 268 9.11 -34.14 4.52
CA PRO A 268 9.14 -33.45 5.82
C PRO A 268 10.54 -33.11 6.38
N GLN A 269 11.64 -33.33 5.64
CA GLN A 269 13.00 -33.17 6.17
C GLN A 269 13.49 -31.71 6.24
N THR A 270 12.82 -30.80 5.53
CA THR A 270 13.14 -29.37 5.48
C THR A 270 13.02 -28.72 6.86
N LYS A 271 14.07 -28.02 7.29
CA LYS A 271 14.07 -27.24 8.54
C LYS A 271 14.04 -25.73 8.35
N LYS A 272 14.40 -25.25 7.15
CA LYS A 272 14.49 -23.84 6.82
C LYS A 272 14.00 -23.58 5.40
N ILE A 273 13.19 -22.55 5.23
CA ILE A 273 12.74 -22.02 3.95
C ILE A 273 13.25 -20.58 3.83
N GLU A 274 13.83 -20.25 2.69
CA GLU A 274 14.23 -18.89 2.35
C GLU A 274 13.41 -18.41 1.15
N LEU A 275 12.82 -17.22 1.29
CA LEU A 275 11.95 -16.58 0.30
C LEU A 275 12.53 -15.25 -0.15
N GLU A 276 12.25 -14.91 -1.40
CA GLU A 276 12.44 -13.56 -1.96
C GLU A 276 11.39 -12.59 -1.37
N TYR A 277 11.69 -11.29 -1.41
CA TYR A 277 10.83 -10.26 -0.80
C TYR A 277 9.42 -10.19 -1.40
N ASP A 278 9.24 -10.67 -2.63
CA ASP A 278 7.99 -10.68 -3.37
C ASP A 278 7.20 -11.99 -3.18
N GLN A 279 7.79 -13.02 -2.57
CA GLN A 279 7.15 -14.31 -2.29
C GLN A 279 6.36 -14.28 -0.96
N ASN A 280 5.59 -13.22 -0.73
CA ASN A 280 4.90 -12.97 0.54
C ASN A 280 3.51 -13.61 0.66
N TYR A 281 3.14 -14.48 -0.28
CA TYR A 281 1.93 -15.30 -0.24
C TYR A 281 2.32 -16.78 -0.33
N PHE A 282 2.09 -17.50 0.77
CA PHE A 282 2.48 -18.89 0.90
C PHE A 282 1.55 -19.67 1.82
N SER A 283 1.65 -21.00 1.76
CA SER A 283 0.89 -21.88 2.65
C SER A 283 1.62 -23.16 2.98
N PHE A 284 1.31 -23.69 4.18
CA PHE A 284 1.81 -24.96 4.69
C PHE A 284 0.68 -25.98 4.72
N ASP A 285 0.92 -27.15 4.14
CA ASP A 285 0.09 -28.33 4.37
C ASP A 285 0.72 -29.19 5.46
N TYR A 286 -0.10 -29.76 6.33
CA TYR A 286 0.35 -30.59 7.45
C TYR A 286 -0.57 -31.77 7.68
N ALA A 287 -0.05 -32.82 8.33
CA ALA A 287 -0.83 -34.01 8.64
C ALA A 287 -0.36 -34.66 9.94
N ALA A 288 -1.33 -35.05 10.77
CA ALA A 288 -1.09 -35.90 11.93
C ALA A 288 -0.99 -37.36 11.48
N HIS A 289 -0.03 -38.10 12.01
CA HIS A 289 0.17 -39.54 11.76
C HIS A 289 -0.65 -40.38 12.76
N ASP A 290 -1.95 -40.10 12.85
CA ASP A 290 -2.93 -40.94 13.53
C ASP A 290 -3.86 -41.56 12.49
N PHE A 291 -3.83 -42.89 12.41
CA PHE A 291 -4.61 -43.68 11.48
C PHE A 291 -5.87 -44.28 12.09
N SER A 292 -6.05 -44.18 13.42
CA SER A 292 -7.21 -44.71 14.13
C SER A 292 -8.48 -43.97 13.70
N PHE A 293 -8.49 -42.64 13.86
CA PHE A 293 -9.63 -41.78 13.47
C PHE A 293 -9.16 -40.44 12.87
N PRO A 294 -8.60 -40.44 11.64
CA PRO A 294 -7.98 -39.26 11.05
C PRO A 294 -8.90 -38.04 10.91
N SER A 295 -10.22 -38.28 10.73
CA SER A 295 -11.24 -37.22 10.58
C SER A 295 -11.53 -36.46 11.87
N LYS A 296 -11.17 -37.01 13.03
CA LYS A 296 -11.38 -36.40 14.35
C LYS A 296 -10.14 -35.70 14.91
N ASN A 297 -9.02 -35.74 14.19
CA ASN A 297 -7.82 -35.03 14.60
C ASN A 297 -8.05 -33.51 14.61
N LYS A 298 -7.52 -32.86 15.64
CA LYS A 298 -7.50 -31.42 15.76
C LYS A 298 -6.09 -30.91 15.52
N TYR A 299 -5.97 -29.70 15.02
CA TYR A 299 -4.70 -29.07 14.69
C TYR A 299 -4.65 -27.68 15.31
N ALA A 300 -3.45 -27.22 15.62
CA ALA A 300 -3.21 -25.82 15.94
C ALA A 300 -1.92 -25.36 15.27
N TYR A 301 -1.93 -24.18 14.66
CA TYR A 301 -0.74 -23.61 14.02
C TYR A 301 -0.53 -22.15 14.39
N LYS A 302 0.71 -21.70 14.23
CA LYS A 302 1.14 -20.33 14.50
C LYS A 302 2.41 -20.00 13.72
N LEU A 303 2.50 -18.79 13.17
CA LEU A 303 3.72 -18.19 12.66
C LEU A 303 4.27 -17.23 13.71
N GLU A 304 5.32 -17.63 14.42
CA GLU A 304 5.98 -16.79 15.42
C GLU A 304 6.52 -15.50 14.78
N ASN A 305 6.47 -14.39 15.52
CA ASN A 305 6.76 -13.02 15.05
C ASN A 305 5.75 -12.44 14.03
N PHE A 306 4.64 -13.13 13.74
CA PHE A 306 3.54 -12.62 12.93
C PHE A 306 2.18 -12.79 13.62
N ASP A 307 1.89 -14.01 14.09
CA ASP A 307 0.64 -14.35 14.74
C ASP A 307 0.69 -14.08 16.27
N PRO A 308 -0.34 -13.44 16.86
CA PRO A 308 -0.38 -13.22 18.31
C PRO A 308 -0.71 -14.50 19.09
N GLU A 309 -1.64 -15.32 18.60
CA GLU A 309 -2.17 -16.52 19.27
C GLU A 309 -2.12 -17.75 18.35
N TRP A 310 -2.50 -18.92 18.88
CA TRP A 310 -2.63 -20.16 18.10
C TRP A 310 -3.97 -20.20 17.37
N PHE A 311 -3.96 -20.60 16.10
CA PHE A 311 -5.17 -20.87 15.33
C PHE A 311 -5.51 -22.35 15.39
N TYR A 312 -6.73 -22.67 15.82
CA TYR A 312 -7.21 -24.06 15.95
C TYR A 312 -8.06 -24.45 14.74
N THR A 313 -7.79 -25.63 14.18
CA THR A 313 -8.54 -26.22 13.06
C THR A 313 -8.81 -27.70 13.29
N ASP A 314 -9.68 -28.29 12.47
CA ASP A 314 -9.97 -29.72 12.46
C ASP A 314 -9.38 -30.41 11.21
N ALA A 315 -9.64 -31.69 11.05
CA ALA A 315 -9.17 -32.48 9.92
C ALA A 315 -9.71 -32.04 8.55
N SER A 316 -10.76 -31.22 8.49
CA SER A 316 -11.26 -30.65 7.23
C SER A 316 -10.36 -29.54 6.69
N ASN A 317 -9.63 -28.86 7.58
CA ASN A 317 -8.73 -27.77 7.23
C ASN A 317 -7.31 -28.00 7.75
N ARG A 318 -6.51 -28.65 6.90
CA ARG A 318 -5.10 -29.01 7.16
C ARG A 318 -4.10 -28.11 6.44
N LYS A 319 -4.48 -26.85 6.21
CA LYS A 319 -3.70 -25.87 5.47
C LYS A 319 -3.65 -24.53 6.20
N ALA A 320 -2.45 -24.05 6.49
CA ALA A 320 -2.22 -22.70 7.02
C ALA A 320 -1.83 -21.78 5.88
N LYS A 321 -2.58 -20.69 5.66
CA LYS A 321 -2.33 -19.73 4.58
C LYS A 321 -1.93 -18.38 5.13
N TYR A 322 -0.87 -17.80 4.57
CA TYR A 322 -0.36 -16.50 4.96
C TYR A 322 -0.26 -15.59 3.74
N THR A 323 -0.63 -14.32 3.93
CA THR A 323 -0.65 -13.32 2.85
C THR A 323 0.01 -12.04 3.32
N ASN A 324 0.77 -11.41 2.43
CA ASN A 324 1.43 -10.13 2.66
C ASN A 324 2.34 -10.09 3.91
N VAL A 325 3.03 -11.20 4.19
CA VAL A 325 3.97 -11.29 5.32
C VAL A 325 5.20 -10.43 5.02
N PRO A 326 5.59 -9.49 5.91
CA PRO A 326 6.73 -8.61 5.65
C PRO A 326 8.07 -9.37 5.67
N PRO A 327 9.15 -8.81 5.10
CA PRO A 327 10.50 -9.36 5.25
C PRO A 327 10.91 -9.48 6.73
N GLY A 328 11.50 -10.62 7.09
CA GLY A 328 11.85 -10.94 8.47
C GLY A 328 12.10 -12.42 8.69
N ASP A 329 12.42 -12.76 9.94
CA ASP A 329 12.67 -14.12 10.41
C ASP A 329 11.46 -14.64 11.21
N TYR A 330 10.91 -15.76 10.78
CA TYR A 330 9.71 -16.38 11.33
C TYR A 330 9.95 -17.85 11.64
N ILE A 331 9.12 -18.41 12.52
CA ILE A 331 9.08 -19.85 12.78
C ILE A 331 7.63 -20.28 12.65
N PHE A 332 7.34 -21.12 11.65
CA PHE A 332 6.03 -21.75 11.55
C PHE A 332 6.00 -22.97 12.47
N ARG A 333 5.04 -22.99 13.40
CA ARG A 333 4.78 -24.11 14.31
C ARG A 333 3.42 -24.70 14.03
N VAL A 334 3.34 -26.04 14.13
CA VAL A 334 2.08 -26.76 14.08
C VAL A 334 2.08 -27.93 15.05
N LYS A 335 0.97 -28.13 15.75
CA LYS A 335 0.71 -29.27 16.63
C LYS A 335 -0.62 -29.93 16.30
N ALA A 336 -0.81 -31.16 16.75
CA ALA A 336 -2.05 -31.90 16.56
C ALA A 336 -2.49 -32.62 17.83
N ALA A 337 -3.79 -32.86 17.93
CA ALA A 337 -4.40 -33.78 18.86
C ALA A 337 -5.08 -34.92 18.13
N ASN A 338 -5.10 -36.09 18.77
CA ASN A 338 -5.85 -37.25 18.30
C ASN A 338 -7.37 -37.05 18.48
N ASN A 339 -8.14 -38.09 18.15
CA ASN A 339 -9.60 -38.12 18.27
C ASN A 339 -10.14 -37.86 19.68
N ASP A 340 -9.37 -38.18 20.72
CA ASP A 340 -9.74 -38.01 22.13
C ASP A 340 -9.18 -36.72 22.76
N GLY A 341 -8.57 -35.86 21.94
CA GLY A 341 -8.10 -34.54 22.37
C GLY A 341 -6.75 -34.53 23.06
N VAL A 342 -5.96 -35.60 22.95
CA VAL A 342 -4.59 -35.64 23.49
C VAL A 342 -3.64 -34.92 22.54
N TRP A 343 -3.16 -33.75 22.96
CA TRP A 343 -2.28 -32.88 22.17
C TRP A 343 -0.82 -33.30 22.24
N ASN A 344 -0.16 -33.30 21.08
CA ASN A 344 1.29 -33.30 20.99
C ASN A 344 1.80 -31.85 21.10
N GLU A 345 2.15 -31.43 22.31
CA GLU A 345 2.60 -30.05 22.57
C GLU A 345 3.98 -29.73 21.96
N ASP A 346 4.80 -30.74 21.69
CA ASP A 346 6.11 -30.55 21.04
C ASP A 346 5.95 -30.14 19.56
N GLY A 347 4.96 -30.72 18.88
CA GLY A 347 4.60 -30.41 17.50
C GLY A 347 5.76 -30.55 16.49
N THR A 348 5.69 -29.78 15.41
CA THR A 348 6.75 -29.63 14.40
C THR A 348 6.91 -28.14 14.05
N ALA A 349 8.15 -27.73 13.75
CA ALA A 349 8.46 -26.36 13.38
C ALA A 349 9.39 -26.29 12.16
N VAL A 350 9.26 -25.21 11.38
CA VAL A 350 10.15 -24.87 10.26
C VAL A 350 10.49 -23.39 10.32
N GLU A 351 11.78 -23.07 10.16
CA GLU A 351 12.26 -21.69 10.06
C GLU A 351 11.89 -21.11 8.69
N LEU A 352 11.41 -19.87 8.65
CA LEU A 352 11.03 -19.17 7.44
C LEU A 352 11.68 -17.79 7.43
N VAL A 353 12.53 -17.54 6.43
CA VAL A 353 13.22 -16.26 6.26
C VAL A 353 12.73 -15.60 4.98
N ILE A 354 12.16 -14.40 5.09
CA ILE A 354 11.75 -13.58 3.94
C ILE A 354 12.78 -12.46 3.77
N ASN A 355 13.58 -12.53 2.72
CA ASN A 355 14.67 -11.58 2.49
C ASN A 355 14.11 -10.19 2.14
N PRO A 356 14.75 -9.09 2.59
CA PRO A 356 14.35 -7.74 2.18
C PRO A 356 14.73 -7.46 0.72
N PRO A 357 14.00 -6.56 0.02
CA PRO A 357 14.36 -6.19 -1.34
C PRO A 357 15.72 -5.50 -1.39
N PHE A 358 16.43 -5.61 -2.52
CA PHE A 358 17.79 -5.08 -2.66
C PHE A 358 17.91 -3.58 -2.36
N TRP A 359 16.88 -2.77 -2.63
CA TRP A 359 16.89 -1.33 -2.34
C TRP A 359 16.74 -0.97 -0.86
N LYS A 360 16.46 -1.95 0.01
CA LYS A 360 16.47 -1.80 1.48
C LYS A 360 17.73 -2.38 2.12
N THR A 361 18.75 -2.73 1.34
CA THR A 361 20.01 -3.26 1.86
C THR A 361 21.03 -2.15 2.13
N LEU A 362 21.97 -2.41 3.05
CA LEU A 362 22.99 -1.43 3.47
C LEU A 362 23.87 -0.93 2.31
N TRP A 363 24.24 -1.80 1.37
CA TRP A 363 25.08 -1.42 0.24
C TRP A 363 24.35 -0.49 -0.73
N PHE A 364 23.02 -0.65 -0.88
CA PHE A 364 22.22 0.20 -1.73
C PHE A 364 22.10 1.61 -1.15
N TYR A 365 21.89 1.72 0.17
CA TYR A 365 21.95 3.02 0.87
C TYR A 365 23.32 3.70 0.71
N PHE A 366 24.41 2.93 0.71
CA PHE A 366 25.74 3.48 0.43
C PHE A 366 25.86 4.00 -1.02
N LEU A 367 25.30 3.30 -1.99
CA LEU A 367 25.30 3.71 -3.40
C LEU A 367 24.47 4.99 -3.61
N GLU A 368 23.32 5.11 -2.95
CA GLU A 368 22.50 6.33 -2.96
C GLU A 368 23.26 7.52 -2.35
N GLY A 369 23.92 7.31 -1.21
CA GLY A 369 24.79 8.32 -0.59
C GLY A 369 25.94 8.75 -1.50
N LEU A 370 26.59 7.81 -2.18
CA LEU A 370 27.66 8.10 -3.14
C LEU A 370 27.15 8.92 -4.32
N LEU A 371 25.99 8.56 -4.89
CA LEU A 371 25.36 9.31 -5.98
C LEU A 371 25.04 10.75 -5.54
N PHE A 372 24.52 10.92 -4.33
CA PHE A 372 24.24 12.25 -3.77
C PHE A 372 25.50 13.11 -3.65
N VAL A 373 26.61 12.55 -3.16
CA VAL A 373 27.90 13.25 -3.09
C VAL A 373 28.42 13.60 -4.49
N LEU A 374 28.32 12.68 -5.46
CA LEU A 374 28.73 12.95 -6.84
C LEU A 374 27.92 14.09 -7.48
N LEU A 375 26.60 14.14 -7.24
CA LEU A 375 25.75 15.24 -7.70
C LEU A 375 26.14 16.58 -7.09
N ILE A 376 26.46 16.61 -5.79
CA ILE A 376 26.97 17.82 -5.12
C ILE A 376 28.30 18.27 -5.74
N VAL A 377 29.25 17.36 -5.95
CA VAL A 377 30.55 17.68 -6.57
C VAL A 377 30.37 18.17 -8.01
N ALA A 378 29.49 17.53 -8.79
CA ALA A 378 29.17 17.96 -10.14
C ALA A 378 28.56 19.36 -10.17
N TYR A 379 27.64 19.67 -9.24
CA TYR A 379 27.05 20.99 -9.08
C TYR A 379 28.10 22.06 -8.72
N ILE A 380 29.00 21.76 -7.78
CA ILE A 380 30.10 22.67 -7.40
C ILE A 380 31.00 22.96 -8.61
N LYS A 381 31.44 21.93 -9.33
CA LYS A 381 32.28 22.10 -10.53
C LYS A 381 31.58 22.88 -11.65
N TYR A 382 30.29 22.62 -11.86
CA TYR A 382 29.47 23.37 -12.81
C TYR A 382 29.40 24.86 -12.44
N ARG A 383 29.14 25.16 -11.17
CA ARG A 383 29.11 26.53 -10.65
C ARG A 383 30.45 27.25 -10.81
N GLU A 384 31.56 26.58 -10.50
CA GLU A 384 32.91 27.14 -10.69
C GLU A 384 33.19 27.51 -12.14
N LYS A 385 32.82 26.65 -13.09
CA LYS A 385 33.00 26.91 -14.52
C LYS A 385 32.22 28.16 -14.97
N ASN A 386 30.94 28.25 -14.58
CA ASN A 386 30.10 29.40 -14.92
C ASN A 386 30.65 30.72 -14.35
N ILE A 387 31.22 30.70 -13.14
CA ILE A 387 31.84 31.89 -12.53
C ILE A 387 33.10 32.29 -13.31
N LYS A 388 33.96 31.34 -13.68
CA LYS A 388 35.18 31.63 -14.45
C LYS A 388 34.89 32.24 -15.82
N GLU A 389 33.84 31.80 -16.50
CA GLU A 389 33.45 32.35 -17.81
C GLU A 389 32.96 33.80 -17.69
N LYS A 390 32.12 34.12 -16.69
CA LYS A 390 31.67 35.50 -16.44
C LYS A 390 32.82 36.47 -16.14
N ASN A 391 33.80 36.05 -15.34
CA ASN A 391 34.94 36.90 -14.99
C ASN A 391 35.85 37.21 -16.20
N LYS A 392 36.01 36.27 -17.14
CA LYS A 392 36.77 36.51 -18.37
C LYS A 392 36.12 37.58 -19.25
N LEU A 393 34.79 37.53 -19.38
CA LEU A 393 34.03 38.49 -20.18
C LEU A 393 34.18 39.91 -19.61
N LEU A 394 34.01 40.05 -18.29
CA LEU A 394 34.11 41.35 -17.60
C LEU A 394 35.52 41.97 -17.71
N LEU A 395 36.57 41.15 -17.72
CA LEU A 395 37.94 41.62 -17.89
C LEU A 395 38.22 42.15 -19.31
N VAL A 396 37.63 41.54 -20.34
CA VAL A 396 37.73 42.01 -21.73
C VAL A 396 37.02 43.36 -21.88
N GLU A 397 35.84 43.49 -21.30
CA GLU A 397 35.06 44.73 -21.31
C GLU A 397 35.82 45.91 -20.66
N GLN A 398 36.43 45.70 -19.50
CA GLN A 398 37.25 46.74 -18.84
C GLN A 398 38.47 47.16 -19.67
N LYS A 399 39.10 46.25 -20.41
CA LYS A 399 40.22 46.58 -21.29
C LYS A 399 39.79 47.49 -22.45
N LEU A 400 38.58 47.30 -22.99
CA LEU A 400 38.05 48.11 -24.08
C LEU A 400 37.78 49.55 -23.66
N LEU A 401 37.18 49.75 -22.49
CA LEU A 401 36.88 51.08 -21.96
C LEU A 401 38.17 51.93 -21.79
N ARG A 402 39.26 51.31 -21.33
CA ARG A 402 40.56 52.00 -21.21
C ARG A 402 41.18 52.39 -22.54
N SER A 403 40.85 51.68 -23.61
CA SER A 403 41.43 51.92 -24.93
C SER A 403 40.82 53.10 -25.69
N GLN A 404 39.73 53.69 -25.18
CA GLN A 404 39.03 54.80 -25.83
C GLN A 404 39.63 56.18 -25.53
N MET A 405 40.48 56.32 -24.51
CA MET A 405 41.19 57.56 -24.22
C MET A 405 42.64 57.43 -24.68
N ASN A 406 43.08 58.26 -25.63
CA ASN A 406 44.51 58.33 -25.98
C ASN A 406 45.25 59.20 -24.95
N PRO A 407 46.10 58.62 -24.06
CA PRO A 407 46.80 59.41 -23.05
C PRO A 407 47.71 60.46 -23.69
N HIS A 408 48.28 60.17 -24.87
CA HIS A 408 49.17 61.06 -25.59
C HIS A 408 48.46 62.35 -26.03
N PHE A 409 47.22 62.27 -26.50
CA PHE A 409 46.42 63.44 -26.87
C PHE A 409 46.16 64.37 -25.68
N ILE A 410 45.83 63.81 -24.51
CA ILE A 410 45.58 64.58 -23.27
C ILE A 410 46.86 65.32 -22.86
N PHE A 411 48.00 64.63 -22.81
CA PHE A 411 49.28 65.24 -22.43
C PHE A 411 49.74 66.31 -23.43
N ASN A 412 49.55 66.08 -24.73
CA ASN A 412 49.92 67.05 -25.76
C ASN A 412 49.06 68.31 -25.70
N SER A 413 47.77 68.17 -25.45
CA SER A 413 46.85 69.32 -25.32
C SER A 413 47.17 70.17 -24.10
N LEU A 414 47.56 69.53 -22.98
CA LEU A 414 48.05 70.24 -21.79
C LEU A 414 49.36 70.99 -22.06
N THR A 415 50.28 70.38 -22.80
CA THR A 415 51.52 71.05 -23.24
C THR A 415 51.23 72.26 -24.14
N SER A 416 50.24 72.18 -25.03
CA SER A 416 49.84 73.31 -25.88
C SER A 416 49.29 74.49 -25.07
N ILE A 417 48.48 74.23 -24.03
CA ILE A 417 48.03 75.28 -23.10
C ILE A 417 49.24 75.94 -22.44
N GLN A 418 50.22 75.15 -22.02
CA GLN A 418 51.44 75.65 -21.42
C GLN A 418 52.21 76.57 -22.39
N SER A 419 52.31 76.22 -23.69
CA SER A 419 52.91 77.07 -24.71
C SER A 419 52.18 78.40 -24.89
N PHE A 420 50.84 78.41 -24.99
CA PHE A 420 50.06 79.65 -25.12
C PHE A 420 50.21 80.57 -23.89
N ILE A 421 50.36 79.99 -22.70
CA ILE A 421 50.65 80.74 -21.47
C ILE A 421 52.03 81.39 -21.56
N PHE A 422 53.04 80.68 -22.05
CA PHE A 422 54.41 81.21 -22.21
C PHE A 422 54.54 82.25 -23.33
N GLU A 423 53.74 82.15 -24.39
CA GLU A 423 53.66 83.14 -25.47
C GLU A 423 52.87 84.41 -25.09
N ASN A 424 52.36 84.47 -23.84
CA ASN A 424 51.64 85.60 -23.25
C ASN A 424 50.33 85.96 -23.99
N ASN A 425 49.60 84.94 -24.47
CA ASN A 425 48.29 85.10 -25.13
C ASN A 425 47.14 84.55 -24.25
N PRO A 426 46.68 85.29 -23.23
CA PRO A 426 45.73 84.76 -22.24
C PRO A 426 44.33 84.47 -22.81
N ILE A 427 43.93 85.16 -23.89
CA ILE A 427 42.61 84.98 -24.52
C ILE A 427 42.56 83.65 -25.28
N GLU A 428 43.60 83.35 -26.08
CA GLU A 428 43.68 82.06 -26.80
C GLU A 428 43.90 80.89 -25.83
N ALA A 429 44.71 81.06 -24.78
CA ALA A 429 44.88 80.04 -23.74
C ALA A 429 43.56 79.72 -23.03
N GLY A 430 42.76 80.74 -22.67
CA GLY A 430 41.44 80.56 -22.06
C GLY A 430 40.43 79.89 -23.00
N SER A 431 40.40 80.31 -24.27
CA SER A 431 39.53 79.69 -25.29
C SER A 431 39.88 78.22 -25.54
N TYR A 432 41.18 77.91 -25.63
CA TYR A 432 41.66 76.53 -25.79
C TYR A 432 41.28 75.66 -24.58
N LEU A 433 41.49 76.15 -23.35
CA LEU A 433 41.15 75.41 -22.14
C LEU A 433 39.64 75.12 -22.03
N SER A 434 38.79 76.08 -22.40
CA SER A 434 37.33 75.88 -22.41
C SER A 434 36.92 74.80 -23.41
N LYS A 435 37.39 74.90 -24.67
CA LYS A 435 37.13 73.91 -25.72
C LYS A 435 37.69 72.54 -25.33
N PHE A 436 38.88 72.47 -24.76
CA PHE A 436 39.49 71.23 -24.27
C PHE A 436 38.66 70.59 -23.15
N SER A 437 38.17 71.38 -22.20
CA SER A 437 37.31 70.89 -21.11
C SER A 437 35.98 70.35 -21.63
N GLU A 438 35.36 71.02 -22.60
CA GLU A 438 34.15 70.56 -23.28
C GLU A 438 34.39 69.25 -24.03
N LEU A 439 35.49 69.16 -24.79
CA LEU A 439 35.87 67.95 -25.50
C LEU A 439 36.10 66.78 -24.55
N ILE A 440 36.88 66.96 -23.47
CA ILE A 440 37.14 65.89 -22.50
C ILE A 440 35.85 65.43 -21.82
N ARG A 441 34.95 66.36 -21.49
CA ARG A 441 33.64 66.01 -20.93
C ARG A 441 32.82 65.19 -21.92
N SER A 442 32.77 65.59 -23.20
CA SER A 442 32.07 64.86 -24.26
C SER A 442 32.66 63.45 -24.42
N ILE A 443 33.99 63.32 -24.47
CA ILE A 443 34.70 62.04 -24.56
C ILE A 443 34.36 61.13 -23.37
N LEU A 444 34.45 61.64 -22.14
CA LEU A 444 34.17 60.86 -20.93
C LEU A 444 32.71 60.42 -20.82
N TYR A 445 31.77 61.27 -21.28
CA TYR A 445 30.35 60.92 -21.29
C TYR A 445 30.05 59.88 -22.37
N ASN A 446 30.47 60.16 -23.62
CA ASN A 446 30.21 59.30 -24.77
C ASN A 446 30.92 57.93 -24.65
N SER A 447 32.08 57.85 -24.00
CA SER A 447 32.82 56.58 -23.78
C SER A 447 32.09 55.56 -22.91
N ARG A 448 31.08 55.97 -22.15
CA ARG A 448 30.26 55.06 -21.33
C ARG A 448 29.16 54.37 -22.10
N GLU A 449 28.78 54.93 -23.25
CA GLU A 449 27.70 54.42 -24.07
C GLU A 449 28.26 53.51 -25.19
N GLU A 450 27.52 52.47 -25.52
CA GLU A 450 27.92 51.55 -26.61
C GLU A 450 27.77 52.24 -27.98
N TYR A 451 26.77 53.10 -28.13
CA TYR A 451 26.48 53.91 -29.31
C TYR A 451 26.04 55.33 -28.89
N ILE A 452 26.37 56.33 -29.71
CA ILE A 452 25.93 57.72 -29.56
C ILE A 452 25.27 58.23 -30.84
N SER A 453 24.54 59.35 -30.76
CA SER A 453 23.98 59.95 -31.97
C SER A 453 25.07 60.46 -32.89
N LEU A 454 24.82 60.37 -34.19
CA LEU A 454 25.73 60.91 -35.19
C LEU A 454 25.95 62.41 -34.99
N GLU A 455 24.93 63.15 -34.55
CA GLU A 455 25.04 64.55 -34.13
C GLU A 455 26.11 64.75 -33.03
N LYS A 456 26.09 63.92 -31.97
CA LYS A 456 27.06 63.99 -30.87
C LYS A 456 28.47 63.62 -31.33
N GLU A 457 28.62 62.65 -32.23
CA GLU A 457 29.92 62.30 -32.82
C GLU A 457 30.44 63.46 -33.68
N ILE A 458 29.62 64.04 -34.56
CA ILE A 458 29.99 65.20 -35.40
C ILE A 458 30.43 66.38 -34.52
N SER A 459 29.64 66.72 -33.50
CA SER A 459 29.97 67.79 -32.55
C SER A 459 31.30 67.53 -31.84
N THR A 460 31.54 66.28 -31.42
CA THR A 460 32.80 65.87 -30.79
C THR A 460 33.97 65.95 -31.77
N LEU A 461 33.82 65.51 -33.02
CA LEU A 461 34.84 65.59 -34.06
C LEU A 461 35.17 67.03 -34.44
N LYS A 462 34.16 67.90 -34.52
CA LYS A 462 34.34 69.34 -34.77
C LYS A 462 35.17 69.98 -33.66
N ASN A 463 34.78 69.78 -32.40
CA ASN A 463 35.54 70.29 -31.25
C ASN A 463 36.98 69.75 -31.22
N TYR A 464 37.15 68.48 -31.58
CA TYR A 464 38.47 67.85 -31.68
C TYR A 464 39.35 68.50 -32.77
N LEU A 465 38.82 68.67 -33.98
CA LEU A 465 39.54 69.29 -35.10
C LEU A 465 39.89 70.75 -34.82
N GLU A 466 39.00 71.52 -34.20
CA GLU A 466 39.28 72.91 -33.80
C GLU A 466 40.43 72.99 -32.78
N ILE A 467 40.47 72.08 -31.81
CA ILE A 467 41.59 72.00 -30.84
C ILE A 467 42.90 71.65 -31.55
N GLN A 468 42.87 70.74 -32.53
CA GLN A 468 44.06 70.40 -33.32
C GLN A 468 44.49 71.57 -34.22
N GLN A 469 43.56 72.32 -34.83
CA GLN A 469 43.90 73.53 -35.58
C GLN A 469 44.60 74.57 -34.71
N LEU A 470 44.10 74.81 -33.49
CA LEU A 470 44.75 75.74 -32.55
C LEU A 470 46.14 75.24 -32.15
N ARG A 471 46.28 73.95 -31.81
CA ARG A 471 47.57 73.34 -31.44
C ARG A 471 48.63 73.46 -32.54
N TYR A 472 48.21 73.42 -33.80
CA TYR A 472 49.10 73.54 -34.96
C TYR A 472 48.96 74.88 -35.68
N ASN A 473 48.64 75.96 -34.95
CA ASN A 473 48.62 77.34 -35.46
C ASN A 473 47.90 77.51 -36.82
N LYS A 474 46.76 76.85 -36.99
CA LYS A 474 45.91 76.86 -38.20
C LYS A 474 46.63 76.40 -39.48
N MET A 475 47.61 75.50 -39.37
CA MET A 475 48.34 74.91 -40.52
C MET A 475 47.46 74.05 -41.44
N PHE A 476 46.21 73.76 -41.07
CA PHE A 476 45.26 73.04 -41.91
C PHE A 476 43.84 73.58 -41.76
N ASP A 477 43.04 73.45 -42.82
CA ASP A 477 41.59 73.65 -42.79
C ASP A 477 40.86 72.31 -42.76
N TYR A 478 39.60 72.31 -42.34
CA TYR A 478 38.78 71.12 -42.37
C TYR A 478 37.35 71.43 -42.82
N GLU A 479 36.69 70.41 -43.33
CA GLU A 479 35.26 70.43 -43.68
C GLU A 479 34.62 69.15 -43.18
N ILE A 480 33.44 69.27 -42.57
CA ILE A 480 32.58 68.14 -42.24
C ILE A 480 31.29 68.32 -43.04
N ASP A 481 31.06 67.40 -43.97
CA ASP A 481 29.89 67.40 -44.84
C ASP A 481 29.02 66.18 -44.53
N VAL A 482 27.71 66.40 -44.44
CA VAL A 482 26.74 65.38 -44.07
C VAL A 482 25.63 65.41 -45.12
N ASP A 483 25.40 64.27 -45.74
CA ASP A 483 24.32 64.12 -46.71
C ASP A 483 22.96 64.50 -46.09
N SER A 484 22.20 65.35 -46.78
CA SER A 484 20.92 65.89 -46.29
C SER A 484 19.86 64.82 -45.98
N GLU A 485 20.03 63.61 -46.50
CA GLU A 485 19.14 62.47 -46.25
C GLU A 485 19.38 61.77 -44.89
N ILE A 486 20.45 62.15 -44.18
CA ILE A 486 20.85 61.55 -42.90
C ILE A 486 20.19 62.29 -41.73
N ASP A 487 19.31 61.60 -40.99
CA ASP A 487 18.83 62.09 -39.70
C ASP A 487 19.92 61.87 -38.63
N ILE A 488 20.70 62.92 -38.37
CA ILE A 488 21.84 62.88 -37.47
C ILE A 488 21.46 62.61 -36.00
N GLU A 489 20.21 62.82 -35.60
CA GLU A 489 19.75 62.59 -34.22
C GLU A 489 19.37 61.11 -34.00
N MET A 490 18.77 60.47 -35.01
CA MET A 490 18.27 59.09 -34.91
C MET A 490 19.32 58.01 -35.17
N ILE A 491 20.44 58.37 -35.79
CA ILE A 491 21.45 57.41 -36.20
C ILE A 491 22.44 57.14 -35.06
N ALA A 492 22.61 55.87 -34.72
CA ALA A 492 23.56 55.38 -33.73
C ALA A 492 24.92 55.06 -34.37
N VAL A 493 26.00 55.69 -33.89
CA VAL A 493 27.38 55.38 -34.27
C VAL A 493 28.22 55.06 -33.04
N PRO A 494 29.20 54.13 -33.15
CA PRO A 494 30.14 53.92 -32.05
C PRO A 494 31.00 55.18 -31.85
N PRO A 495 31.14 55.65 -30.60
CA PRO A 495 31.83 56.92 -30.34
C PRO A 495 33.32 56.85 -30.69
N MET A 496 33.88 57.93 -31.23
CA MET A 496 35.33 58.17 -31.36
C MET A 496 36.08 57.17 -32.26
N LEU A 497 35.45 56.62 -33.30
CA LEU A 497 36.12 55.72 -34.25
C LEU A 497 37.13 56.45 -35.15
N ALA A 498 36.82 57.69 -35.53
CA ALA A 498 37.61 58.50 -36.45
C ALA A 498 38.84 59.15 -35.79
N GLN A 499 38.77 59.43 -34.49
CA GLN A 499 39.77 60.23 -33.77
C GLN A 499 41.23 59.77 -33.98
N PRO A 500 41.57 58.47 -33.86
CA PRO A 500 42.97 58.06 -33.98
C PRO A 500 43.51 58.27 -35.39
N PHE A 501 42.65 58.28 -36.40
CA PHE A 501 43.04 58.51 -37.78
C PHE A 501 43.23 59.99 -38.09
N ILE A 502 42.35 60.84 -37.57
CA ILE A 502 42.52 62.30 -37.64
C ILE A 502 43.82 62.72 -36.95
N GLU A 503 44.13 62.14 -35.79
CA GLU A 503 45.41 62.39 -35.10
C GLU A 503 46.61 62.03 -35.99
N ASN A 504 46.59 60.84 -36.62
CA ASN A 504 47.66 60.44 -37.54
C ASN A 504 47.74 61.36 -38.78
N SER A 505 46.62 61.78 -39.35
CA SER A 505 46.58 62.70 -40.49
C SER A 505 47.22 64.04 -40.15
N VAL A 506 46.93 64.61 -38.98
CA VAL A 506 47.54 65.88 -38.53
C VAL A 506 49.01 65.69 -38.17
N GLU A 507 49.34 64.73 -37.31
CA GLU A 507 50.69 64.56 -36.74
C GLU A 507 51.72 64.04 -37.74
N HIS A 508 51.30 63.20 -38.71
CA HIS A 508 52.20 62.51 -39.63
C HIS A 508 51.91 62.79 -41.11
N GLY A 509 50.71 63.24 -41.45
CA GLY A 509 50.33 63.54 -42.83
C GLY A 509 50.58 65.00 -43.22
N ILE A 510 50.19 65.93 -42.34
CA ILE A 510 50.05 67.36 -42.67
C ILE A 510 51.13 68.25 -42.06
N LYS A 511 51.61 67.95 -40.84
CA LYS A 511 52.51 68.83 -40.07
C LYS A 511 53.74 69.35 -40.85
N ASP A 512 54.31 68.51 -41.72
CA ASP A 512 55.53 68.81 -42.46
C ASP A 512 55.26 69.18 -43.95
N LEU A 513 54.01 69.45 -44.32
CA LEU A 513 53.67 69.90 -45.68
C LEU A 513 54.18 71.33 -45.93
N PRO A 514 54.69 71.63 -47.14
CA PRO A 514 55.11 72.97 -47.52
C PRO A 514 53.93 73.96 -47.72
N GLY A 515 52.69 73.47 -47.72
CA GLY A 515 51.46 74.26 -47.88
C GLY A 515 50.43 73.95 -46.80
N LYS A 516 49.28 74.64 -46.86
CA LYS A 516 48.19 74.43 -45.90
C LYS A 516 47.53 73.06 -46.11
N GLY A 517 47.45 72.27 -45.04
CA GLY A 517 46.77 70.98 -45.07
C GLY A 517 45.26 71.13 -45.17
N PHE A 518 44.58 70.05 -45.54
CA PHE A 518 43.12 69.97 -45.60
C PHE A 518 42.65 68.58 -45.15
N ILE A 519 41.63 68.55 -44.28
CA ILE A 519 40.96 67.31 -43.85
C ILE A 519 39.46 67.42 -44.19
N SER A 520 38.96 66.50 -45.01
CA SER A 520 37.52 66.38 -45.30
C SER A 520 36.95 65.17 -44.59
N ILE A 521 35.83 65.34 -43.88
CA ILE A 521 35.05 64.25 -43.31
C ILE A 521 33.67 64.27 -43.96
N LYS A 522 33.32 63.22 -44.68
CA LYS A 522 32.03 63.10 -45.36
C LYS A 522 31.22 61.94 -44.79
N PHE A 523 29.97 62.21 -44.49
CA PHE A 523 28.99 61.20 -44.10
C PHE A 523 27.99 61.03 -45.23
N SER A 524 27.91 59.83 -45.81
CA SER A 524 26.94 59.50 -46.85
C SER A 524 26.16 58.23 -46.52
N LEU A 525 24.91 58.19 -46.97
CA LEU A 525 24.02 57.04 -46.78
C LEU A 525 24.13 56.07 -47.97
N SER A 526 24.08 54.78 -47.68
CA SER A 526 23.92 53.69 -48.65
C SER A 526 22.92 52.70 -48.04
N ASP A 527 22.09 52.04 -48.85
CA ASP A 527 20.88 51.28 -48.46
C ASP A 527 20.82 50.69 -47.03
N GLU A 528 21.89 50.06 -46.54
CA GLU A 528 21.94 49.50 -45.17
C GLU A 528 23.14 49.96 -44.32
N SER A 529 23.90 50.97 -44.73
CA SER A 529 25.13 51.42 -44.07
C SER A 529 25.43 52.90 -44.29
N ILE A 530 26.06 53.49 -43.29
CA ILE A 530 26.59 54.84 -43.32
C ILE A 530 28.07 54.75 -43.64
N PHE A 531 28.50 55.51 -44.64
CA PHE A 531 29.91 55.67 -44.95
C PHE A 531 30.41 56.95 -44.30
N MET A 532 31.36 56.80 -43.38
CA MET A 532 32.17 57.90 -42.87
C MET A 532 33.51 57.85 -43.59
N ILE A 533 33.75 58.84 -44.46
CA ILE A 533 34.94 58.94 -45.28
C ILE A 533 35.79 60.11 -44.77
N ILE A 534 37.03 59.84 -44.41
CA ILE A 534 38.01 60.83 -43.97
C ILE A 534 39.10 60.91 -45.04
N GLU A 535 39.32 62.09 -45.58
CA GLU A 535 40.36 62.36 -46.57
C GLU A 535 41.29 63.46 -46.09
N ASP A 536 42.60 63.25 -46.23
CA ASP A 536 43.59 64.30 -46.05
C ASP A 536 44.46 64.46 -47.30
N ASN A 537 44.99 65.68 -47.51
CA ASN A 537 45.95 65.99 -48.58
C ASN A 537 47.41 65.81 -48.15
N GLY A 538 47.66 64.93 -47.18
CA GLY A 538 48.98 64.65 -46.63
C GLY A 538 49.85 63.79 -47.53
N ILE A 539 51.00 63.35 -46.98
CA ILE A 539 51.99 62.55 -47.71
C ILE A 539 51.53 61.10 -48.06
N GLY A 540 50.37 60.66 -47.57
CA GLY A 540 49.87 59.29 -47.74
C GLY A 540 50.45 58.26 -46.77
N VAL A 541 49.81 57.09 -46.68
CA VAL A 541 50.11 56.02 -45.71
C VAL A 541 51.42 55.31 -46.02
N GLU A 542 51.71 55.04 -47.30
CA GLU A 542 52.96 54.35 -47.68
C GLU A 542 54.20 55.23 -47.51
N ALA A 543 54.12 56.51 -47.86
CA ALA A 543 55.23 57.44 -47.67
C ALA A 543 55.51 57.70 -46.18
N SER A 544 54.44 57.84 -45.37
CA SER A 544 54.54 57.96 -43.91
C SER A 544 55.20 56.74 -43.26
N LYS A 545 54.92 55.52 -43.76
CA LYS A 545 55.61 54.29 -43.32
C LYS A 545 57.10 54.28 -43.68
N LYS A 546 57.45 54.65 -44.92
CA LYS A 546 58.86 54.69 -45.39
C LYS A 546 59.71 55.70 -44.62
N LEU A 547 59.15 56.85 -44.20
CA LEU A 547 59.84 57.83 -43.34
C LEU A 547 60.13 57.30 -41.92
N LYS A 548 59.32 56.36 -41.42
CA LYS A 548 59.47 55.75 -40.09
C LYS A 548 60.50 54.63 -40.04
N ASP A 549 60.74 53.90 -41.15
CA ASP A 549 61.72 52.80 -41.19
C ASP A 549 63.18 53.27 -40.95
N GLY A 550 63.48 54.58 -41.08
CA GLY A 550 64.79 55.16 -40.75
C GLY A 550 65.04 55.44 -39.26
N LYS A 551 64.02 55.38 -38.39
CA LYS A 551 64.14 55.61 -36.94
C LYS A 551 63.26 54.65 -36.14
N ALA A 552 63.86 53.55 -35.69
CA ALA A 552 63.44 52.63 -34.62
C ALA A 552 62.12 51.83 -34.80
N LYS A 553 62.27 50.49 -34.79
CA LYS A 553 61.32 49.38 -34.48
C LYS A 553 59.90 49.49 -35.07
N GLU A 554 59.51 48.44 -35.81
CA GLU A 554 58.15 48.14 -36.30
C GLU A 554 57.01 48.48 -35.31
N HIS A 555 56.64 49.75 -35.22
CA HIS A 555 55.40 50.19 -34.60
C HIS A 555 54.38 50.36 -35.73
N LYS A 556 53.73 49.25 -36.11
CA LYS A 556 52.38 49.34 -36.68
C LYS A 556 51.58 50.23 -35.73
N SER A 557 51.07 51.36 -36.21
CA SER A 557 50.39 52.37 -35.39
C SER A 557 49.42 51.66 -34.42
N LEU A 558 49.74 51.69 -33.12
CA LEU A 558 49.01 50.98 -32.07
C LEU A 558 47.51 51.34 -32.13
N ALA A 559 47.22 52.59 -32.49
CA ALA A 559 45.90 53.10 -32.79
C ALA A 559 45.15 52.31 -33.87
N THR A 560 45.78 51.95 -34.99
CA THR A 560 45.14 51.16 -36.06
C THR A 560 44.83 49.73 -35.62
N ILE A 561 45.70 49.13 -34.80
CA ILE A 561 45.48 47.78 -34.24
C ILE A 561 44.29 47.81 -33.28
N ILE A 562 44.29 48.76 -32.35
CA ILE A 562 43.21 48.99 -31.38
C ILE A 562 41.87 49.21 -32.08
N THR A 563 41.81 50.06 -33.12
CA THR A 563 40.56 50.30 -33.84
C THR A 563 40.08 49.05 -34.58
N LYS A 564 40.98 48.24 -35.15
CA LYS A 564 40.60 46.96 -35.78
C LYS A 564 40.08 45.95 -34.76
N GLU A 565 40.72 45.80 -33.60
CA GLU A 565 40.26 44.93 -32.51
C GLU A 565 38.88 45.38 -32.00
N ARG A 566 38.67 46.71 -31.88
CA ARG A 566 37.38 47.29 -31.51
C ARG A 566 36.29 46.96 -32.53
N ILE A 567 36.59 47.09 -33.83
CA ILE A 567 35.67 46.70 -34.92
C ILE A 567 35.35 45.20 -34.85
N THR A 568 36.34 44.33 -34.57
CA THR A 568 36.09 42.88 -34.41
C THR A 568 35.13 42.58 -33.26
N ILE A 569 35.25 43.29 -32.14
CA ILE A 569 34.38 43.10 -30.98
C ILE A 569 32.97 43.63 -31.25
N LEU A 570 32.84 44.81 -31.87
CA LEU A 570 31.55 45.34 -32.31
C LEU A 570 30.86 44.37 -33.28
N ASN A 571 31.61 43.77 -34.21
CA ASN A 571 31.09 42.75 -35.13
C ASN A 571 30.67 41.46 -34.43
N SER A 572 31.36 41.04 -33.37
CA SER A 572 30.99 39.81 -32.62
C SER A 572 29.59 39.88 -32.00
N LYS A 573 29.09 41.10 -31.76
CA LYS A 573 27.76 41.34 -31.20
C LYS A 573 26.67 41.46 -32.27
N LEU A 574 27.03 41.71 -33.54
CA LEU A 574 26.10 41.86 -34.65
C LEU A 574 25.96 40.56 -35.44
N LYS A 575 24.73 40.05 -35.57
CA LYS A 575 24.48 38.75 -36.21
C LYS A 575 24.53 38.76 -37.75
N ARG A 576 24.32 39.91 -38.42
CA ARG A 576 24.15 39.98 -39.89
C ARG A 576 24.81 41.16 -40.61
N LYS A 577 25.19 42.23 -39.91
CA LYS A 577 25.85 43.41 -40.51
C LYS A 577 27.22 43.62 -39.87
N SER A 578 28.22 44.05 -40.63
CA SER A 578 29.60 44.21 -40.12
C SER A 578 30.13 45.62 -40.32
N PHE A 579 30.68 46.18 -39.25
CA PHE A 579 31.61 47.29 -39.29
C PHE A 579 32.85 46.87 -40.07
N SER A 580 33.32 47.72 -40.99
CA SER A 580 34.61 47.52 -41.63
C SER A 580 35.31 48.85 -41.88
N ILE A 581 36.63 48.77 -42.04
CA ILE A 581 37.49 49.93 -42.31
C ILE A 581 38.37 49.63 -43.52
N GLN A 582 38.42 50.56 -44.45
CA GLN A 582 39.29 50.54 -45.63
C GLN A 582 40.21 51.76 -45.57
N ILE A 583 41.50 51.56 -45.75
CA ILE A 583 42.51 52.62 -45.75
C ILE A 583 43.26 52.54 -47.07
N THR A 584 43.24 53.61 -47.85
CA THR A 584 43.79 53.68 -49.22
C THR A 584 44.50 55.01 -49.45
N ASP A 585 45.58 55.02 -50.23
CA ASP A 585 46.24 56.25 -50.66
C ASP A 585 45.44 56.93 -51.79
N ILE A 586 45.36 58.26 -51.77
CA ILE A 586 44.77 59.07 -52.83
C ILE A 586 45.86 59.35 -53.85
N VAL A 587 45.64 58.96 -55.12
CA VAL A 587 46.62 59.12 -56.20
C VAL A 587 46.11 60.17 -57.19
N GLY A 588 46.92 61.19 -57.42
CA GLY A 588 46.68 62.26 -58.37
C GLY A 588 46.68 61.79 -59.83
N ARG A 589 46.23 62.66 -60.75
CA ARG A 589 46.21 62.35 -62.19
C ARG A 589 47.60 62.11 -62.80
N ASP A 590 48.66 62.51 -62.09
CA ASP A 590 50.08 62.33 -62.45
C ASP A 590 50.69 61.03 -61.88
N GLY A 591 49.91 60.24 -61.14
CA GLY A 591 50.35 58.99 -60.51
C GLY A 591 51.06 59.15 -59.17
N LYS A 592 51.16 60.37 -58.62
CA LYS A 592 51.74 60.61 -57.29
C LYS A 592 50.69 60.50 -56.19
N VAL A 593 51.12 60.08 -55.00
CA VAL A 593 50.26 60.06 -53.81
C VAL A 593 50.07 61.50 -53.32
N GLU A 594 48.82 61.92 -53.24
CA GLU A 594 48.40 63.28 -52.86
C GLU A 594 47.64 63.29 -51.52
N GLY A 595 47.49 62.15 -50.85
CA GLY A 595 46.70 62.08 -49.62
C GLY A 595 46.39 60.67 -49.12
N THR A 596 45.63 60.61 -48.02
CA THR A 596 45.08 59.37 -47.47
C THR A 596 43.56 59.42 -47.46
N ARG A 597 42.89 58.31 -47.83
CA ARG A 597 41.46 58.10 -47.68
C ARG A 597 41.19 56.95 -46.71
N ILE A 598 40.31 57.19 -45.74
CA ILE A 598 39.85 56.21 -44.77
C ILE A 598 38.33 56.13 -44.87
N LYS A 599 37.81 54.95 -45.22
CA LYS A 599 36.38 54.69 -45.31
C LYS A 599 35.98 53.73 -44.21
N PHE A 600 35.16 54.22 -43.28
CA PHE A 600 34.41 53.39 -42.36
C PHE A 600 33.07 53.01 -42.98
N ILE A 601 32.73 51.73 -42.92
CA ILE A 601 31.42 51.21 -43.26
C ILE A 601 30.74 50.87 -41.94
N ILE A 602 29.76 51.68 -41.56
CA ILE A 602 29.02 51.57 -40.31
C ILE A 602 27.63 51.04 -40.65
N PRO A 603 27.20 49.88 -40.12
CA PRO A 603 25.85 49.40 -40.37
C PRO A 603 24.83 50.39 -39.81
N PHE A 604 23.70 50.55 -40.51
CA PHE A 604 22.61 51.38 -40.01
C PHE A 604 22.06 50.80 -38.70
N LEU A 605 22.09 51.61 -37.65
CA LEU A 605 21.61 51.33 -36.31
C LEU A 605 20.75 52.53 -35.87
N GLU A 606 19.48 52.29 -35.55
CA GLU A 606 18.62 53.32 -34.95
C GLU A 606 18.89 53.36 -33.43
N LEU A 607 18.93 54.58 -32.89
CA LEU A 607 19.16 54.86 -31.46
C LEU A 607 18.00 54.48 -30.55
#